data_AF-A0A3M0B6I9-F1
#
_entry.id   AF-A0A3M0B6I9-F1
#
_cell.length_a   1.000
_cell.length_b   1.000
_cell.length_c   1.000
_cell.angle_alpha   90.00
_cell.angle_beta   90.00
_cell.angle_gamma   90.00
#
_symmetry.space_group_name_H-M   'P 1'
#
loop_
_entity.id
_entity.type
_entity.pdbx_description
1 polymer ?
#
loop_
_entity_poly.entity_id
_entity_poly.type
_entity_poly.pdbx_seq_one_letter_code
_entity_poly.pdbx_strand_id
1 'polypeptide(L)'
;MEEKEIISNRQSKASKEGKAKEEEVKNLLLEDNFIKEKFFVGKPSEVLKDLSILYIPYGKEKAMIDADLCIIRKKDNKLVCVISVKKSFRERGGQTAYWSIKVKQENKGFKYILTTPDVDKELFNPKKPENKRKWRIILPYECDGVFIYSYKGKIYKDNNFYVGDEYLKEYIKNLV
;
A
#
# COMPACT_ATOMS: atom_id res chain seq x y z
N MET A 1 36.21 -4.81 6.91
CA MET A 1 35.78 -5.22 5.55
C MET A 1 34.52 -6.09 5.64
N GLU A 2 34.49 -7.10 6.51
CA GLU A 2 33.31 -7.93 6.83
C GLU A 2 32.05 -7.16 7.25
N GLU A 3 32.16 -6.12 8.09
CA GLU A 3 30.98 -5.42 8.61
C GLU A 3 30.18 -4.68 7.52
N LYS A 4 30.88 -4.07 6.55
CA LYS A 4 30.25 -3.44 5.38
C LYS A 4 29.57 -4.47 4.48
N GLU A 5 30.15 -5.65 4.36
CA GLU A 5 29.61 -6.75 3.57
C GLU A 5 28.36 -7.36 4.22
N ILE A 6 28.36 -7.53 5.54
CA ILE A 6 27.18 -7.96 6.31
C ILE A 6 26.03 -6.94 6.18
N ILE A 7 26.33 -5.65 6.29
CA ILE A 7 25.32 -4.58 6.14
C ILE A 7 24.73 -4.58 4.72
N SER A 8 25.59 -4.65 3.69
CA SER A 8 25.18 -4.73 2.29
C SER A 8 24.28 -5.94 2.01
N ASN A 9 24.68 -7.12 2.51
CA ASN A 9 23.90 -8.35 2.38
C ASN A 9 22.52 -8.26 3.06
N ARG A 10 22.45 -7.63 4.24
CA ARG A 10 21.19 -7.39 4.94
C ARG A 10 20.28 -6.43 4.17
N GLN A 11 20.83 -5.34 3.62
CA GLN A 11 20.07 -4.39 2.80
C GLN A 11 19.54 -5.02 1.51
N SER A 12 20.38 -5.82 0.83
CA SER A 12 19.99 -6.59 -0.35
C SER A 12 18.84 -7.57 -0.05
N LYS A 13 18.92 -8.30 1.07
CA LYS A 13 17.85 -9.20 1.51
C LYS A 13 16.54 -8.46 1.81
N ALA A 14 16.61 -7.34 2.54
CA ALA A 14 15.43 -6.54 2.86
C ALA A 14 14.73 -5.99 1.59
N SER A 15 15.51 -5.56 0.59
CA SER A 15 14.96 -5.11 -0.69
C SER A 15 14.28 -6.25 -1.46
N LYS A 16 14.88 -7.44 -1.50
CA LYS A 16 14.26 -8.63 -2.13
C LYS A 16 12.95 -9.01 -1.45
N GLU A 17 12.92 -8.99 -0.12
CA GLU A 17 11.72 -9.29 0.66
C GLU A 17 10.61 -8.25 0.41
N GLY A 18 10.96 -6.96 0.31
CA GLY A 18 10.01 -5.90 -0.04
C GLY A 18 9.36 -6.15 -1.40
N LYS A 19 10.19 -6.38 -2.43
CA LYS A 19 9.72 -6.71 -3.79
C LYS A 19 8.85 -7.96 -3.83
N ALA A 20 9.16 -8.98 -3.03
CA ALA A 20 8.32 -10.17 -2.93
C ALA A 20 6.93 -9.85 -2.36
N LYS A 21 6.81 -8.92 -1.40
CA LYS A 21 5.51 -8.49 -0.87
C LYS A 21 4.72 -7.65 -1.87
N GLU A 22 5.39 -6.81 -2.66
CA GLU A 22 4.74 -6.12 -3.79
C GLU A 22 4.13 -7.14 -4.76
N GLU A 23 4.89 -8.18 -5.11
CA GLU A 23 4.46 -9.21 -6.04
C GLU A 23 3.33 -10.08 -5.47
N GLU A 24 3.35 -10.41 -4.19
CA GLU A 24 2.23 -11.07 -3.50
C GLU A 24 0.92 -10.27 -3.61
N VAL A 25 0.99 -8.96 -3.37
CA VAL A 25 -0.20 -8.08 -3.45
C VAL A 25 -0.69 -7.97 -4.89
N LYS A 26 0.23 -7.83 -5.86
CA LYS A 26 -0.09 -7.82 -7.29
C LYS A 26 -0.79 -9.10 -7.71
N ASN A 27 -0.25 -10.26 -7.33
CA ASN A 27 -0.84 -11.57 -7.65
C ASN A 27 -2.19 -11.77 -6.97
N LEU A 28 -2.34 -11.40 -5.69
CA LEU A 28 -3.61 -11.47 -4.98
C LEU A 28 -4.72 -10.68 -5.70
N LEU A 29 -4.41 -9.47 -6.19
CA LEU A 29 -5.36 -8.66 -6.95
C LEU A 29 -5.67 -9.28 -8.31
N LEU A 30 -4.64 -9.80 -8.99
CA LEU A 30 -4.78 -10.42 -10.29
C LEU A 30 -5.41 -11.82 -10.23
N GLU A 31 -5.51 -12.49 -9.09
CA GLU A 31 -6.33 -13.71 -8.97
C GLU A 31 -7.81 -13.46 -9.32
N ASP A 32 -8.29 -12.23 -9.15
CA ASP A 32 -9.66 -11.85 -9.41
C ASP A 32 -9.89 -11.44 -10.87
N ASN A 33 -10.76 -12.18 -11.56
CA ASN A 33 -11.06 -11.94 -12.99
C ASN A 33 -11.65 -10.57 -13.26
N PHE A 34 -12.49 -10.04 -12.36
CA PHE A 34 -13.07 -8.71 -12.55
C PHE A 34 -11.98 -7.63 -12.46
N ILE A 35 -11.06 -7.75 -11.51
CA ILE A 35 -9.95 -6.80 -11.36
C ILE A 35 -9.04 -6.87 -12.59
N LYS A 36 -8.65 -8.08 -13.00
CA LYS A 36 -7.89 -8.31 -14.25
C LYS A 36 -8.54 -7.66 -15.47
N GLU A 37 -9.86 -7.75 -15.60
CA GLU A 37 -10.59 -7.20 -16.73
C GLU A 37 -10.62 -5.67 -16.68
N LYS A 38 -10.99 -5.09 -15.53
CA LYS A 38 -11.28 -3.66 -15.39
C LYS A 38 -10.07 -2.77 -15.06
N PHE A 39 -8.97 -3.32 -14.56
CA PHE A 39 -7.82 -2.54 -14.11
C PHE A 39 -6.48 -3.07 -14.64
N PHE A 40 -5.51 -2.17 -14.85
CA PHE A 40 -4.10 -2.52 -14.87
C PHE A 40 -3.54 -2.39 -13.45
N VAL A 41 -2.79 -3.40 -13.02
CA VAL A 41 -2.15 -3.48 -11.70
C VAL A 41 -0.67 -3.72 -11.91
N GLY A 42 0.17 -2.82 -11.42
CA GLY A 42 1.62 -2.96 -11.57
C GLY A 42 2.38 -1.80 -10.96
N LYS A 43 3.70 -1.81 -11.13
CA LYS A 43 4.56 -0.72 -10.64
C LYS A 43 4.28 0.56 -11.40
N PRO A 44 4.54 1.75 -10.81
CA PRO A 44 4.35 3.03 -11.51
C PRO A 44 4.95 3.05 -12.92
N SER A 45 6.20 2.61 -13.07
CA SER A 45 6.91 2.57 -14.36
C SER A 45 6.33 1.58 -15.38
N GLU A 46 5.55 0.60 -14.93
CA GLU A 46 4.94 -0.42 -15.78
C GLU A 46 3.58 0.03 -16.34
N VAL A 47 2.81 0.81 -15.56
CA VAL A 47 1.40 1.09 -15.86
C VAL A 47 1.07 2.56 -16.09
N LEU A 48 1.92 3.49 -15.63
CA LEU A 48 1.69 4.93 -15.85
C LEU A 48 2.44 5.44 -17.08
N LYS A 49 1.73 6.21 -17.90
CA LYS A 49 2.32 6.96 -19.01
C LYS A 49 3.07 8.21 -18.54
N ASP A 50 2.61 8.81 -17.46
CA ASP A 50 3.20 10.00 -16.86
C ASP A 50 3.36 9.80 -15.34
N LEU A 51 4.61 9.78 -14.88
CA LEU A 51 4.94 9.65 -13.46
C LEU A 51 4.74 10.96 -12.69
N SER A 52 4.58 12.11 -13.37
CA SER A 52 4.41 13.42 -12.73
C SER A 52 3.19 13.47 -11.80
N ILE A 53 2.18 12.66 -12.09
CA ILE A 53 0.96 12.52 -11.27
C ILE A 53 1.27 12.11 -9.82
N LEU A 54 2.36 11.36 -9.61
CA LEU A 54 2.81 10.86 -8.30
C LEU A 54 3.68 11.86 -7.52
N TYR A 55 3.95 13.05 -8.07
CA TYR A 55 4.73 14.07 -7.38
C TYR A 55 3.86 15.04 -6.60
N ILE A 56 4.35 15.44 -5.43
CA ILE A 56 3.80 16.49 -4.57
C ILE A 56 4.71 17.72 -4.68
N PRO A 57 4.16 18.91 -4.98
CA PRO A 57 4.94 20.14 -5.06
C PRO A 57 5.36 20.65 -3.67
N TYR A 58 6.56 21.24 -3.61
CA TYR A 58 7.13 21.92 -2.43
C TYR A 58 7.83 23.20 -2.89
N GLY A 59 7.06 24.26 -3.07
CA GLY A 59 7.58 25.51 -3.63
C GLY A 59 8.07 25.28 -5.07
N LYS A 60 9.37 25.46 -5.31
CA LYS A 60 10.00 25.21 -6.62
C LYS A 60 10.36 23.74 -6.86
N GLU A 61 10.40 22.95 -5.80
CA GLU A 61 10.79 21.55 -5.85
C GLU A 61 9.56 20.64 -5.86
N LYS A 62 9.80 19.34 -6.11
CA LYS A 62 8.77 18.30 -5.98
C LYS A 62 9.35 17.01 -5.46
N ALA A 63 8.57 16.27 -4.70
CA ALA A 63 8.95 14.94 -4.21
C ALA A 63 7.92 13.90 -4.67
N MET A 64 8.41 12.75 -5.11
CA MET A 64 7.55 11.62 -5.48
C MET A 64 7.04 10.94 -4.22
N ILE A 65 5.74 10.61 -4.19
CA ILE A 65 5.19 9.80 -3.11
C ILE A 65 5.74 8.38 -3.17
N ASP A 66 5.70 7.69 -2.03
CA ASP A 66 5.98 6.26 -1.98
C ASP A 66 4.84 5.48 -2.67
N ALA A 67 5.10 4.95 -3.86
CA ALA A 67 4.11 4.29 -4.71
C ALA A 67 4.65 2.92 -5.17
N ASP A 68 4.35 1.87 -4.42
CA ASP A 68 4.83 0.52 -4.73
C ASP A 68 4.02 -0.11 -5.88
N LEU A 69 2.69 0.04 -5.86
CA LEU A 69 1.80 -0.37 -6.94
C LEU A 69 0.80 0.74 -7.30
N CYS A 70 0.42 0.78 -8.56
CA CYS A 70 -0.62 1.64 -9.11
C CYS A 70 -1.76 0.81 -9.71
N ILE A 71 -2.98 1.29 -9.51
CA ILE A 71 -4.21 0.72 -10.06
C ILE A 71 -4.78 1.70 -11.08
N ILE A 72 -4.73 1.31 -12.35
CA ILE A 72 -5.24 2.12 -13.46
C ILE A 72 -6.53 1.51 -13.94
N ARG A 73 -7.62 2.28 -13.92
CA ARG A 73 -8.88 1.84 -14.49
C ARG A 73 -8.79 1.86 -16.01
N LYS A 74 -9.08 0.73 -16.66
CA LYS A 74 -8.89 0.59 -18.12
C LYS A 74 -9.88 1.41 -18.94
N LYS A 75 -11.10 1.60 -18.44
CA LYS A 75 -12.19 2.25 -19.20
C LYS A 75 -11.83 3.68 -19.66
N ASP A 76 -11.06 4.39 -18.85
CA ASP A 76 -10.67 5.79 -19.05
C ASP A 76 -9.18 6.05 -18.81
N ASN A 77 -8.39 4.97 -18.64
CA ASN A 77 -6.96 5.01 -18.36
C ASN A 77 -6.58 5.91 -17.17
N LYS A 78 -7.45 5.99 -16.15
CA LYS A 78 -7.26 6.86 -14.98
C LYS A 78 -6.58 6.11 -13.84
N LEU A 79 -5.55 6.73 -13.23
CA LEU A 79 -5.03 6.28 -11.94
C LEU A 79 -6.11 6.47 -10.87
N VAL A 80 -6.58 5.37 -10.27
CA VAL A 80 -7.64 5.40 -9.25
C VAL A 80 -7.14 5.07 -7.85
N CYS A 81 -6.02 4.35 -7.74
CA CYS A 81 -5.41 4.01 -6.45
C CYS A 81 -3.90 3.86 -6.57
N VAL A 82 -3.19 4.32 -5.54
CA VAL A 82 -1.80 3.99 -5.25
C VAL A 82 -1.79 3.13 -3.98
N ILE A 83 -1.01 2.05 -4.01
CA ILE A 83 -0.86 1.12 -2.90
C ILE A 83 0.58 1.22 -2.41
N SER A 84 0.73 1.57 -1.13
CA SER A 84 1.97 1.45 -0.39
C SER A 84 2.01 0.06 0.26
N VAL A 85 2.98 -0.77 -0.09
CA VAL A 85 3.17 -2.11 0.44
C VAL A 85 4.27 -2.10 1.49
N LYS A 86 3.94 -2.48 2.72
CA LYS A 86 4.90 -2.45 3.84
C LYS A 86 4.91 -3.77 4.58
N LYS A 87 6.06 -4.45 4.62
CA LYS A 87 6.26 -5.64 5.45
C LYS A 87 6.17 -5.31 6.95
N SER A 88 6.85 -4.24 7.35
CA SER A 88 6.91 -3.70 8.71
C SER A 88 6.79 -2.18 8.70
N PHE A 89 6.49 -1.53 9.83
CA PHE A 89 6.26 -0.08 9.85
C PHE A 89 7.44 0.72 10.35
N ARG A 90 7.98 0.48 11.56
CA ARG A 90 9.01 1.37 12.16
C ARG A 90 8.69 2.85 11.89
N GLU A 91 9.63 3.66 11.39
CA GLU A 91 9.42 5.04 10.93
C GLU A 91 8.59 5.16 9.64
N ARG A 92 8.57 4.11 8.80
CA ARG A 92 7.85 4.07 7.52
C ARG A 92 6.32 4.10 7.70
N GLY A 93 5.81 3.74 8.88
CA GLY A 93 4.41 4.01 9.23
C GLY A 93 4.08 5.49 9.20
N GLY A 94 4.99 6.33 9.72
CA GLY A 94 4.87 7.79 9.66
C GLY A 94 4.98 8.32 8.24
N GLN A 95 5.91 7.79 7.44
CA GLN A 95 6.05 8.16 6.02
C GLN A 95 4.79 7.81 5.21
N THR A 96 4.19 6.65 5.46
CA THR A 96 2.94 6.22 4.79
C THR A 96 1.79 7.18 5.13
N ALA A 97 1.62 7.50 6.41
CA ALA A 97 0.61 8.47 6.85
C ALA A 97 0.87 9.86 6.23
N TYR A 98 2.12 10.32 6.24
CA TYR A 98 2.53 11.59 5.66
C TYR A 98 2.15 11.69 4.17
N TRP A 99 2.48 10.67 3.37
CA TRP A 99 2.13 10.67 1.95
C TRP A 99 0.64 10.67 1.71
N SER A 100 -0.14 9.91 2.50
CA SER A 100 -1.59 9.93 2.37
C SER A 100 -2.17 11.31 2.67
N ILE A 101 -1.69 11.98 3.73
CA ILE A 101 -2.08 13.36 4.06
C ILE A 101 -1.74 14.30 2.90
N LYS A 102 -0.53 14.20 2.32
CA LYS A 102 -0.11 15.05 1.20
C LYS A 102 -0.94 14.82 -0.06
N VAL A 103 -1.25 13.57 -0.39
CA VAL A 103 -2.14 13.22 -1.51
C VAL A 103 -3.51 13.87 -1.33
N LYS A 104 -4.06 13.85 -0.10
CA LYS A 104 -5.34 14.50 0.23
C LYS A 104 -5.24 16.03 0.15
N GLN A 105 -4.21 16.64 0.73
CA GLN A 105 -3.98 18.10 0.72
C GLN A 105 -3.87 18.65 -0.71
N GLU A 106 -3.18 17.93 -1.59
CA GLU A 106 -3.03 18.29 -3.00
C GLU A 106 -4.25 17.90 -3.86
N ASN A 107 -5.35 17.42 -3.24
CA ASN A 107 -6.58 16.99 -3.91
C ASN A 107 -6.31 16.05 -5.10
N LYS A 108 -5.35 15.13 -4.95
CA LYS A 108 -5.03 14.15 -5.98
C LYS A 108 -6.26 13.28 -6.25
N GLY A 109 -6.57 13.07 -7.52
CA GLY A 109 -7.78 12.34 -7.95
C GLY A 109 -7.74 10.81 -7.78
N PHE A 110 -6.89 10.28 -6.90
CA PHE A 110 -6.72 8.85 -6.64
C PHE A 110 -6.64 8.57 -5.13
N LYS A 111 -6.96 7.34 -4.75
CA LYS A 111 -6.85 6.86 -3.37
C LYS A 111 -5.42 6.47 -3.01
N TYR A 112 -5.00 6.72 -1.78
CA TYR A 112 -3.71 6.25 -1.26
C TYR A 112 -3.94 5.30 -0.08
N ILE A 113 -3.67 4.01 -0.31
CA ILE A 113 -3.90 2.94 0.66
C ILE A 113 -2.60 2.27 1.07
N LEU A 114 -2.65 1.65 2.25
CA LEU A 114 -1.59 0.81 2.78
C LEU A 114 -2.03 -0.66 2.73
N THR A 115 -1.15 -1.52 2.24
CA THR A 115 -1.31 -2.97 2.29
C THR A 115 -0.12 -3.62 2.99
N THR A 116 -0.37 -4.60 3.86
CA THR A 116 0.68 -5.25 4.64
C THR A 116 0.35 -6.71 4.96
N PRO A 117 1.36 -7.59 5.05
CA PRO A 117 1.17 -8.90 5.69
C PRO A 117 1.12 -8.80 7.22
N ASP A 118 1.45 -7.64 7.82
CA ASP A 118 1.55 -7.42 9.27
C ASP A 118 2.39 -8.48 10.00
N VAL A 119 3.58 -8.82 9.47
CA VAL A 119 4.40 -9.93 9.99
C VAL A 119 4.80 -9.74 11.46
N ASP A 120 4.97 -8.49 11.89
CA ASP A 120 5.37 -8.13 13.25
C ASP A 120 4.17 -7.96 14.19
N LYS A 121 2.94 -8.16 13.69
CA LYS A 121 1.67 -8.03 14.44
C LYS A 121 1.57 -6.68 15.14
N GLU A 122 1.98 -5.62 14.44
CA GLU A 122 1.91 -4.25 14.96
C GLU A 122 0.50 -3.67 14.81
N LEU A 123 -0.26 -4.14 13.83
CA LEU A 123 -1.58 -3.61 13.52
C LEU A 123 -2.72 -4.49 14.05
N PHE A 124 -2.59 -5.82 13.99
CA PHE A 124 -3.67 -6.72 14.35
C PHE A 124 -3.23 -7.86 15.27
N ASN A 125 -3.98 -8.04 16.36
CA ASN A 125 -3.92 -9.20 17.21
C ASN A 125 -5.27 -9.93 17.19
N PRO A 126 -5.36 -11.13 16.58
CA PRO A 126 -6.62 -11.87 16.52
C PRO A 126 -7.24 -12.21 17.89
N LYS A 127 -6.42 -12.33 18.94
CA LYS A 127 -6.90 -12.64 20.30
C LYS A 127 -7.46 -11.43 21.02
N LYS A 128 -7.04 -10.22 20.62
CA LYS A 128 -7.45 -8.94 21.22
C LYS A 128 -7.54 -7.86 20.12
N PRO A 129 -8.50 -7.96 19.18
CA PRO A 129 -8.62 -7.04 18.04
C PRO A 129 -8.78 -5.56 18.44
N GLU A 130 -9.33 -5.31 19.62
CA GLU A 130 -9.57 -4.01 20.23
C GLU A 130 -8.29 -3.31 20.71
N ASN A 131 -7.20 -4.06 20.93
CA ASN A 131 -5.95 -3.49 21.40
C ASN A 131 -5.17 -2.82 20.25
N LYS A 132 -5.39 -1.51 20.10
CA LYS A 132 -4.79 -0.69 19.05
C LYS A 132 -3.43 -0.13 19.51
N ARG A 133 -2.35 -0.53 18.84
CA ARG A 133 -1.02 0.10 18.97
C ARG A 133 -0.94 1.40 18.16
N LYS A 134 0.13 2.17 18.34
CA LYS A 134 0.35 3.48 17.67
C LYS A 134 -0.06 3.50 16.18
N TRP A 135 0.50 2.60 15.36
CA TRP A 135 0.22 2.60 13.92
C TRP A 135 -1.20 2.15 13.58
N ARG A 136 -1.78 1.28 14.40
CA ARG A 136 -3.18 0.87 14.30
C ARG A 136 -4.16 2.00 14.60
N ILE A 137 -3.74 2.96 15.42
CA ILE A 137 -4.50 4.18 15.71
C ILE A 137 -4.36 5.18 14.56
N ILE A 138 -3.14 5.46 14.11
CA ILE A 138 -2.89 6.57 13.16
C ILE A 138 -3.31 6.21 11.72
N LEU A 139 -2.81 5.08 11.20
CA LEU A 139 -2.91 4.78 9.77
C LEU A 139 -4.35 4.72 9.24
N PRO A 140 -5.34 4.13 9.95
CA PRO A 140 -6.72 4.11 9.45
C PRO A 140 -7.40 5.49 9.41
N TYR A 141 -6.91 6.49 10.16
CA TYR A 141 -7.44 7.85 10.09
C TYR A 141 -6.77 8.64 8.97
N GLU A 142 -5.47 8.42 8.75
CA GLU A 142 -4.71 9.17 7.76
C GLU A 142 -4.78 8.57 6.35
N CYS A 143 -4.83 7.24 6.21
CA CYS A 143 -4.93 6.54 4.92
C CYS A 143 -6.38 6.43 4.42
N ASP A 144 -6.58 6.29 3.11
CA ASP A 144 -7.91 5.96 2.57
C ASP A 144 -8.32 4.51 2.91
N GLY A 145 -7.35 3.65 3.23
CA GLY A 145 -7.57 2.27 3.64
C GLY A 145 -6.29 1.61 4.11
N VAL A 146 -6.41 0.72 5.09
CA VAL A 146 -5.32 -0.10 5.63
C VAL A 146 -5.73 -1.56 5.57
N PHE A 147 -5.01 -2.36 4.80
CA PHE A 147 -5.37 -3.75 4.50
C PHE A 147 -4.30 -4.72 4.99
N ILE A 148 -4.72 -5.68 5.82
CA ILE A 148 -3.91 -6.84 6.18
C ILE A 148 -4.36 -8.03 5.34
N TYR A 149 -3.53 -8.46 4.41
CA TYR A 149 -3.89 -9.49 3.43
C TYR A 149 -3.43 -10.91 3.82
N SER A 150 -2.69 -11.06 4.92
CA SER A 150 -2.15 -12.35 5.35
C SER A 150 -3.20 -13.32 5.93
N TYR A 151 -4.44 -12.88 6.08
CA TYR A 151 -5.57 -13.69 6.54
C TYR A 151 -6.51 -13.99 5.38
N LYS A 152 -6.98 -15.23 5.26
CA LYS A 152 -7.93 -15.66 4.22
C LYS A 152 -9.37 -15.30 4.59
N GLY A 153 -10.12 -14.76 3.62
CA GLY A 153 -11.51 -14.37 3.80
C GLY A 153 -11.66 -12.99 4.44
N LYS A 154 -12.84 -12.66 4.97
CA LYS A 154 -13.13 -11.40 5.68
C LYS A 154 -13.11 -11.64 7.20
N ILE A 155 -12.03 -11.23 7.87
CA ILE A 155 -11.82 -11.54 9.29
C ILE A 155 -12.29 -10.43 10.22
N TYR A 156 -11.88 -9.19 9.94
CA TYR A 156 -12.16 -8.07 10.82
C TYR A 156 -12.20 -6.77 10.04
N LYS A 157 -13.07 -5.85 10.44
CA LYS A 157 -13.15 -4.50 9.89
C LYS A 157 -13.47 -3.50 11.01
N ASP A 158 -12.80 -2.37 10.99
CA ASP A 158 -13.11 -1.21 11.84
C ASP A 158 -12.63 0.08 11.17
N ASN A 159 -13.55 1.01 10.93
CA ASN A 159 -13.30 2.23 10.16
C ASN A 159 -12.64 1.90 8.80
N ASN A 160 -11.52 2.56 8.45
CA ASN A 160 -10.71 2.26 7.24
C ASN A 160 -9.66 1.17 7.47
N PHE A 161 -9.86 0.26 8.41
CA PHE A 161 -8.98 -0.87 8.63
C PHE A 161 -9.66 -2.19 8.35
N TYR A 162 -8.96 -3.04 7.61
CA TYR A 162 -9.50 -4.25 7.03
C TYR A 162 -8.49 -5.39 7.22
N VAL A 163 -8.96 -6.51 7.77
CA VAL A 163 -8.17 -7.74 7.93
C VAL A 163 -8.84 -8.84 7.14
N GLY A 164 -8.12 -9.37 6.17
CA GLY A 164 -8.65 -10.32 5.21
C GLY A 164 -8.28 -9.96 3.78
N ASP A 165 -7.82 -10.94 3.02
CA ASP A 165 -7.43 -10.79 1.62
C ASP A 165 -8.59 -10.40 0.69
N GLU A 166 -9.82 -10.78 1.03
CA GLU A 166 -11.01 -10.41 0.28
C GLU A 166 -11.34 -8.91 0.35
N TYR A 167 -11.04 -8.23 1.47
CA TYR A 167 -11.37 -6.82 1.60
C TYR A 167 -10.57 -5.94 0.65
N LEU A 168 -9.31 -6.28 0.39
CA LEU A 168 -8.49 -5.52 -0.57
C LEU A 168 -9.09 -5.65 -1.99
N LYS A 169 -9.47 -6.87 -2.39
CA LYS A 169 -10.11 -7.12 -3.69
C LYS A 169 -11.42 -6.34 -3.81
N GLU A 170 -12.30 -6.42 -2.80
CA GLU A 170 -13.57 -5.69 -2.78
C GLU A 170 -13.37 -4.17 -2.85
N TYR A 171 -12.42 -3.64 -2.10
CA TYR A 171 -12.11 -2.21 -2.12
C TYR A 171 -11.71 -1.75 -3.53
N ILE A 172 -10.81 -2.48 -4.20
CA ILE A 172 -10.41 -2.15 -5.58
C ILE A 172 -11.57 -2.26 -6.57
N LYS A 173 -12.44 -3.28 -6.45
CA LYS A 173 -13.63 -3.41 -7.31
C LYS A 173 -14.58 -2.22 -7.18
N ASN A 174 -14.64 -1.58 -6.02
CA ASN A 174 -15.50 -0.42 -5.79
C ASN A 174 -14.91 0.90 -6.36
N LEU A 175 -13.72 0.87 -6.98
CA LEU A 175 -13.10 2.04 -7.63
C LEU A 175 -13.41 2.15 -9.13
N VAL A 176 -14.35 1.34 -9.64
CA VAL A 176 -14.79 1.36 -11.05
C VAL A 176 -15.39 2.69 -11.45
#